data_AF-A0A2V8QYZ9-F1
#
_entry.id   AF-A0A2V8QYZ9-F1
#
_cell.length_a   1.000
_cell.length_b   1.000
_cell.length_c   1.000
_cell.angle_alpha   90.00
_cell.angle_beta   90.00
_cell.angle_gamma   90.00
#
_symmetry.space_group_name_H-M   'P 1'
#
loop_
_entity.id
_entity.type
_entity.pdbx_description
1 polymer ?
#
loop_
_entity_poly.entity_id
_entity_poly.type
_entity_poly.pdbx_seq_one_letter_code
_entity_poly.pdbx_strand_id
1 'polypeptide(L)' 'FSDIDSLKLYAGIHRKVFGFHRLLSKRFPYAIYYSVESETAFVSGVLDCRRDPAWVRERLK' A
#
# COMPACT_ATOMS: atom_id res chain seq x y z
N PHE A 1 -12.53 -3.67 -5.61
CA PHE A 1 -12.22 -4.72 -4.62
C PHE A 1 -10.97 -5.52 -5.02
N SER A 2 -10.76 -5.79 -6.31
CA SER A 2 -9.62 -6.57 -6.85
C SER A 2 -8.23 -6.31 -6.26
N ASP A 3 -7.84 -5.06 -6.00
CA ASP A 3 -6.45 -4.76 -5.64
C ASP A 3 -6.11 -5.17 -4.20
N ILE A 4 -7.02 -4.93 -3.24
CA ILE A 4 -6.83 -5.43 -1.86
C ILE A 4 -6.95 -6.95 -1.83
N ASP A 5 -7.92 -7.54 -2.56
CA ASP A 5 -8.08 -8.99 -2.64
C ASP A 5 -6.82 -9.68 -3.21
N SER A 6 -6.13 -9.04 -4.14
CA SER A 6 -4.88 -9.55 -4.73
C SER A 6 -3.75 -9.71 -3.72
N LEU A 7 -3.80 -9.01 -2.57
CA LEU A 7 -2.81 -9.16 -1.50
C LEU A 7 -2.83 -10.57 -0.91
N LYS A 8 -3.93 -11.32 -1.00
CA LYS A 8 -3.99 -12.73 -0.57
C LYS A 8 -2.99 -13.61 -1.32
N LEU A 9 -2.61 -13.23 -2.55
CA LEU A 9 -1.71 -13.99 -3.41
C LEU A 9 -0.34 -13.33 -3.53
N TYR A 10 -0.30 -11.99 -3.51
CA TYR A 10 0.88 -11.22 -3.88
C TYR A 10 1.39 -10.30 -2.75
N ALA A 11 0.96 -10.50 -1.50
CA ALA A 11 1.56 -9.80 -0.37
C ALA A 11 3.08 -10.08 -0.30
N GLY A 12 3.86 -9.08 0.13
CA GLY A 12 5.32 -9.19 0.26
C GLY A 12 6.15 -8.90 -1.01
N ILE A 13 5.59 -9.05 -2.22
CA ILE A 13 6.39 -8.86 -3.46
C ILE A 13 6.47 -7.40 -3.92
N HIS A 14 5.57 -6.55 -3.45
CA HIS A 14 5.51 -5.14 -3.87
C HIS A 14 6.67 -4.33 -3.28
N ARG A 15 7.17 -3.36 -4.04
CA ARG A 15 8.27 -2.47 -3.62
C ARG A 15 7.94 -1.76 -2.29
N LYS A 16 8.92 -1.66 -1.40
CA LYS A 16 8.80 -0.87 -0.18
C LYS A 16 8.99 0.64 -0.42
N VAL A 17 8.11 1.46 0.14
CA VAL A 17 8.12 2.93 0.13
C VAL A 17 7.66 3.42 1.50
N PHE A 18 8.42 4.34 2.10
CA PHE A 18 8.19 4.83 3.46
C PHE A 18 8.12 3.73 4.54
N GLY A 19 8.77 2.57 4.31
CA GLY A 19 8.76 1.43 5.22
C GLY A 19 7.67 0.39 4.94
N PHE A 20 6.68 0.70 4.09
CA PHE A 20 5.55 -0.17 3.77
C PHE A 20 5.67 -0.75 2.36
N HIS A 21 5.14 -1.94 2.13
CA HIS A 21 4.91 -2.42 0.77
C HIS A 21 3.86 -1.53 0.08
N ARG A 22 4.12 -1.14 -1.17
CA ARG A 22 3.25 -0.24 -1.94
C ARG A 22 2.73 -0.90 -3.20
N LEU A 23 1.43 -1.21 -3.22
CA LEU A 23 0.70 -1.64 -4.41
C LEU A 23 0.05 -0.43 -5.08
N LEU A 24 0.36 -0.18 -6.36
CA LEU A 24 -0.33 0.83 -7.14
C LEU A 24 -1.66 0.25 -7.63
N SER A 25 -2.75 0.93 -7.29
CA SER A 25 -4.09 0.51 -7.70
C SER A 25 -4.26 0.65 -9.21
N LYS A 26 -4.98 -0.29 -9.82
CA LYS A 26 -5.42 -0.17 -11.22
C LYS A 26 -6.39 0.99 -11.40
N ARG A 27 -7.09 1.38 -10.33
CA ARG A 27 -7.91 2.60 -10.28
C ARG A 27 -6.99 3.77 -9.93
N PHE A 28 -6.44 4.37 -10.97
CA PHE A 28 -5.63 5.58 -10.83
C PHE A 28 -6.43 6.68 -10.11
N PRO A 29 -5.82 7.50 -9.22
CA PRO A 29 -4.43 7.54 -8.79
C PRO A 29 -4.26 7.10 -7.32
N TYR A 30 -4.54 5.84 -6.97
CA TYR A 30 -4.40 5.38 -5.58
C TYR A 30 -3.25 4.38 -5.39
N ALA A 31 -2.63 4.41 -4.22
CA ALA A 31 -1.68 3.42 -3.75
C ALA A 31 -2.15 2.82 -2.42
N ILE A 32 -2.01 1.51 -2.29
CA ILE A 32 -2.28 0.75 -1.08
C ILE A 32 -0.94 0.52 -0.38
N TYR A 33 -0.81 1.03 0.84
CA TYR A 33 0.34 0.83 1.71
C TYR A 33 0.00 -0.22 2.76
N TYR A 34 0.85 -1.24 2.88
CA TYR A 34 0.63 -2.34 3.80
C TYR A 34 1.95 -2.93 4.33
N SER A 35 1.90 -3.59 5.48
CA SER A 35 2.97 -4.45 6.00
C SER A 35 2.57 -5.92 5.88
N VAL A 36 3.57 -6.81 5.97
CA VAL A 36 3.34 -8.26 6.03
C VAL A 36 3.97 -8.77 7.29
N GLU A 37 3.16 -9.42 8.13
CA GLU A 37 3.62 -10.11 9.32
C GLU A 37 3.14 -11.56 9.26
N SER A 38 4.08 -12.49 9.31
CA SER A 38 3.85 -13.92 9.05
C SER A 38 3.12 -14.12 7.72
N GLU A 39 1.82 -14.45 7.74
CA GLU A 39 0.99 -14.71 6.56
C GLU A 39 -0.14 -13.69 6.40
N THR A 40 -0.11 -12.58 7.16
CA THR A 40 -1.16 -11.56 7.14
C THR A 40 -0.64 -10.25 6.56
N ALA A 41 -1.39 -9.71 5.59
CA ALA A 41 -1.17 -8.39 5.04
C ALA A 41 -2.01 -7.35 5.82
N PHE A 42 -1.33 -6.42 6.48
CA PHE A 42 -1.97 -5.34 7.25
C PHE A 42 -1.98 -4.05 6.43
N VAL A 43 -3.17 -3.65 5.96
CA VAL A 43 -3.33 -2.44 5.16
C VAL A 43 -3.34 -1.21 6.09
N SER A 44 -2.31 -0.38 5.99
CA SER A 44 -2.18 0.85 6.76
C SER A 44 -2.97 2.00 6.12
N GLY A 45 -3.10 2.02 4.80
CA GLY A 45 -3.90 3.04 4.13
C GLY A 45 -3.97 2.93 2.61
N VAL A 46 -5.06 3.47 2.05
CA VAL A 46 -5.22 3.68 0.61
C VAL A 46 -5.16 5.18 0.35
N LEU A 47 -4.08 5.64 -0.28
CA LEU A 47 -3.74 7.06 -0.38
C LEU A 47 -3.65 7.51 -1.84
N ASP A 48 -4.10 8.73 -2.11
CA ASP A 48 -3.99 9.35 -3.44
C ASP A 48 -2.52 9.68 -3.75
N CYS A 49 -2.00 9.15 -4.85
CA CYS A 49 -0.62 9.31 -5.32
C CYS A 49 -0.28 10.75 -5.74
N ARG A 50 -1.27 11.62 -5.93
CA ARG A 50 -1.08 13.03 -6.28
C ARG A 50 -0.86 13.93 -5.07
N ARG A 51 -1.03 13.40 -3.85
CA ARG A 51 -0.74 14.13 -2.61
C ARG A 51 0.76 14.30 -2.43
N ASP A 52 1.13 15.35 -1.70
CA ASP A 52 2.51 15.61 -1.31
C ASP A 52 3.12 14.36 -0.63
N PRO A 53 4.27 13.85 -1.12
CA PRO A 53 4.98 12.73 -0.48
C PRO A 53 5.29 12.94 1.01
N ALA A 54 5.48 14.18 1.47
CA ALA A 54 5.68 14.49 2.88
C ALA A 54 4.40 14.21 3.70
N TRP A 55 3.24 14.62 3.17
CA TRP A 55 1.93 14.33 3.77
C TRP A 55 1.64 12.83 3.80
N VAL A 56 1.96 12.12 2.71
CA VAL A 56 1.81 10.65 2.65
C VAL A 56 2.66 9.98 3.72
N ARG A 57 3.92 10.41 3.89
CA ARG A 57 4.81 9.87 4.92
C ARG A 57 4.30 10.14 6.33
N GLU A 58 3.78 11.33 6.60
CA GLU A 58 3.18 11.68 7.89
C GLU A 58 1.95 10.83 8.18
N ARG A 59 1.12 10.57 7.17
CA ARG A 59 -0.10 9.77 7.31
C ARG A 59 0.18 8.27 7.57
N LEU A 60 1.34 7.78 7.16
CA LEU A 60 1.78 6.40 7.34
C LEU A 60 2.58 6.16 8.63
N LYS A 61 2.77 7.19 9.46
CA LYS A 61 3.37 7.03 10.80
C LYS A 61 2.38 6.42 11.78
#